data_AF-A0A9X6IJ20-F1
#
_entry.id   AF-A0A9X6IJ20-F1
#
_cell.length_a   1.000
_cell.length_b   1.000
_cell.length_c   1.000
_cell.angle_alpha   90.00
_cell.angle_beta   90.00
_cell.angle_gamma   90.00
#
_symmetry.space_group_name_H-M   'P 1'
#
loop_
_entity.id
_entity.type
_entity.pdbx_description
1 polymer ?
#
loop_
_entity_poly.entity_id
_entity_poly.type
_entity_poly.pdbx_seq_one_letter_code
_entity_poly.pdbx_strand_id
1 'polypeptide(L)'
;MKMITTFDRYAKSTQKEYTAMQKEYIEDILIPVVTEFIVGYTGVDFEAEGREFPKSYEVVAFRLITYHLSGEGADVVSEQMGSYRVQYGPEGIYPKVLLTGLSRRMRTPSVRIRGRRPEGR
;
A
#
# COMPACT_ATOMS: atom_id res chain seq x y z
N MET A 1 0.07 8.96 10.65
CA MET A 1 -0.07 7.93 9.61
C MET A 1 0.33 6.59 10.18
N LYS A 2 -0.65 5.72 10.39
CA LYS A 2 -0.44 4.33 10.76
C LYS A 2 0.19 3.58 9.58
N MET A 3 1.35 2.95 9.81
CA MET A 3 2.04 2.17 8.78
C MET A 3 1.41 0.80 8.60
N ILE A 4 1.37 0.30 7.36
CA ILE A 4 0.80 -1.02 7.07
C ILE A 4 1.62 -2.17 7.65
N THR A 5 2.92 -1.95 7.83
CA THR A 5 3.86 -2.94 8.34
C THR A 5 5.11 -2.26 8.92
N THR A 6 6.08 -3.04 9.38
CA THR A 6 7.39 -2.57 9.84
C THR A 6 8.51 -3.27 9.08
N PHE A 7 9.71 -2.70 9.10
CA PHE A 7 10.88 -3.35 8.50
C PHE A 7 11.11 -4.75 9.08
N ASP A 8 11.02 -4.93 10.40
CA ASP A 8 11.22 -6.24 11.04
C ASP A 8 10.25 -7.31 10.53
N ARG A 9 8.99 -6.95 10.29
CA ARG A 9 7.98 -7.88 9.75
C ARG A 9 8.27 -8.24 8.31
N TYR A 10 8.67 -7.26 7.50
CA TYR A 10 9.08 -7.47 6.12
C TYR A 10 10.37 -8.31 6.00
N ALA A 11 11.38 -8.03 6.83
CA ALA A 11 12.62 -8.79 6.88
C ALA A 11 12.36 -10.25 7.26
N LYS A 12 11.51 -10.49 8.27
CA LYS A 12 11.07 -11.84 8.66
C LYS A 12 10.32 -12.57 7.56
N SER A 13 9.50 -11.88 6.77
CA SER A 13 8.72 -12.51 5.70
C SER A 13 9.57 -12.90 4.49
N THR A 14 10.63 -12.15 4.22
CA THR A 14 11.54 -12.40 3.09
C THR A 14 12.71 -13.32 3.43
N GLN A 15 13.05 -13.48 4.71
CA GLN A 15 14.20 -14.28 5.17
C GLN A 15 15.52 -13.87 4.48
N LYS A 16 15.67 -12.58 4.16
CA LYS A 16 16.85 -12.01 3.52
C LYS A 16 17.60 -11.10 4.48
N GLU A 17 18.91 -11.00 4.28
CA GLU A 17 19.73 -9.99 4.92
C GLU A 17 19.65 -8.67 4.13
N TYR A 18 19.57 -7.56 4.87
CA TYR A 18 19.52 -6.21 4.30
C TYR A 18 20.66 -5.39 4.89
N THR A 19 21.31 -4.62 4.03
CA THR A 19 22.30 -3.61 4.47
C THR A 19 21.60 -2.50 5.26
N ALA A 20 22.36 -1.75 6.07
CA ALA A 20 21.82 -0.61 6.82
C ALA A 20 21.14 0.42 5.90
N MET A 21 21.73 0.68 4.72
CA MET A 21 21.16 1.59 3.72
C MET A 21 19.85 1.05 3.13
N GLN A 22 19.75 -0.25 2.88
CA GLN A 22 18.49 -0.86 2.43
C GLN A 22 17.43 -0.82 3.53
N LYS A 23 17.80 -1.03 4.79
CA LYS A 23 16.88 -0.89 5.92
C LYS A 23 16.29 0.51 5.97
N GLU A 24 17.12 1.55 5.98
CA GLU A 24 16.70 2.95 5.97
C GLU A 24 15.76 3.23 4.78
N TYR A 25 16.15 2.81 3.58
CA TYR A 25 15.31 2.96 2.39
C TYR A 25 13.96 2.24 2.50
N ILE A 26 13.92 1.02 3.03
CA ILE A 26 12.67 0.27 3.19
C ILE A 26 11.79 0.91 4.26
N GLU A 27 12.37 1.22 5.42
CA GLU A 27 11.67 1.70 6.61
C GLU A 27 11.15 3.12 6.43
N ASP A 28 12.00 4.02 5.92
CA ASP A 28 11.72 5.46 5.90
C ASP A 28 11.11 5.92 4.57
N ILE A 29 11.24 5.15 3.49
CA ILE A 29 10.71 5.50 2.17
C ILE A 29 9.67 4.51 1.67
N LEU A 30 10.02 3.22 1.51
CA LEU A 30 9.13 2.27 0.84
C LEU A 30 7.88 1.92 1.63
N ILE A 31 7.99 1.69 2.94
CA ILE A 31 6.83 1.38 3.78
C ILE A 31 5.82 2.54 3.79
N PRO A 32 6.22 3.81 3.99
CA PRO A 32 5.32 4.95 3.86
C PRO A 32 4.65 5.04 2.49
N VAL A 33 5.43 4.99 1.40
CA VAL A 33 4.91 5.08 0.02
C VAL A 33 3.88 3.98 -0.27
N VAL A 34 4.20 2.74 0.11
CA VAL A 34 3.30 1.61 -0.08
C VAL A 34 2.05 1.73 0.79
N THR A 35 2.18 2.25 2.02
CA THR A 35 1.04 2.52 2.91
C THR A 35 0.10 3.54 2.30
N GLU A 36 0.61 4.69 1.85
CA GLU A 36 -0.17 5.75 1.18
C GLU A 36 -0.87 5.21 -0.06
N PHE A 37 -0.16 4.45 -0.89
CA PHE A 37 -0.75 3.81 -2.05
C PHE A 37 -1.92 2.89 -1.66
N ILE A 38 -1.76 2.01 -0.65
CA ILE A 38 -2.82 1.08 -0.25
C ILE A 38 -4.02 1.81 0.33
N VAL A 39 -3.80 2.85 1.14
CA VAL A 39 -4.89 3.71 1.65
C VAL A 39 -5.63 4.38 0.50
N GLY A 40 -4.91 4.99 -0.45
CA GLY A 40 -5.49 5.64 -1.63
C GLY A 40 -6.22 4.65 -2.55
N TYR A 41 -5.65 3.46 -2.77
CA TYR A 41 -6.20 2.42 -3.63
C TYR A 41 -7.47 1.79 -3.03
N THR A 42 -7.49 1.59 -1.72
CA THR A 42 -8.63 0.98 -1.02
C THR A 42 -9.69 2.00 -0.65
N GLY A 43 -9.33 3.29 -0.54
CA GLY A 43 -10.20 4.36 -0.09
C GLY A 43 -10.59 4.24 1.39
N VAL A 44 -9.76 3.57 2.20
CA VAL A 44 -9.98 3.35 3.63
C VAL A 44 -8.82 3.94 4.41
N ASP A 45 -9.14 4.92 5.24
CA ASP A 45 -8.22 5.43 6.24
C ASP A 45 -8.35 4.58 7.52
N PHE A 46 -7.46 3.59 7.66
CA PHE A 46 -7.46 2.66 8.77
C PHE A 46 -7.14 3.35 10.12
N GLU A 47 -6.38 4.44 10.10
CA GLU A 47 -6.07 5.21 11.29
C GLU A 47 -7.31 5.98 11.76
N ALA A 48 -7.97 6.71 10.86
CA ALA A 48 -9.19 7.44 11.17
C ALA A 48 -10.38 6.53 11.54
N GLU A 49 -10.48 5.35 10.93
CA GLU A 49 -11.48 4.33 11.29
C GLU A 49 -11.14 3.58 12.59
N GLY A 50 -9.94 3.78 13.19
CA GLY A 50 -9.50 3.07 14.38
C GLY A 50 -9.31 1.57 14.17
N ARG A 51 -8.98 1.15 12.94
CA ARG A 51 -8.88 -0.25 12.52
C ARG A 51 -7.43 -0.67 12.28
N GLU A 52 -7.16 -1.96 12.43
CA GLU A 52 -5.90 -2.55 11.98
C GLU A 52 -5.95 -2.82 10.47
N PHE A 53 -4.79 -2.75 9.83
CA PHE A 53 -4.65 -3.22 8.45
C PHE A 53 -4.90 -4.74 8.41
N PRO A 54 -5.70 -5.24 7.45
CA PRO A 54 -5.85 -6.67 7.25
C PRO A 54 -4.50 -7.31 6.92
N LYS A 55 -4.24 -8.51 7.46
CA LYS A 55 -3.02 -9.28 7.13
C LYS A 55 -2.86 -9.52 5.63
N SER A 56 -3.95 -9.68 4.89
CA SER A 56 -3.93 -9.80 3.43
C SER A 56 -3.35 -8.56 2.75
N TYR A 57 -3.56 -7.37 3.31
CA TYR A 57 -3.03 -6.12 2.76
C TYR A 57 -1.55 -5.96 3.10
N GLU A 58 -1.13 -6.43 4.28
CA GLU A 58 0.30 -6.53 4.64
C GLU A 58 1.07 -7.44 3.66
N VAL A 59 0.48 -8.58 3.26
CA VAL A 59 1.07 -9.45 2.21
C VAL A 59 1.14 -8.75 0.84
N VAL A 60 0.18 -7.90 0.50
CA VAL A 60 0.29 -7.05 -0.69
C VAL A 60 1.43 -6.06 -0.54
N ALA A 61 1.54 -5.39 0.62
CA ALA A 61 2.62 -4.44 0.87
C ALA A 61 4.01 -5.07 0.71
N PHE A 62 4.21 -6.28 1.24
CA PHE A 62 5.49 -6.99 1.06
C PHE A 62 5.83 -7.25 -0.40
N ARG A 63 4.84 -7.58 -1.23
CA ARG A 63 5.04 -7.76 -2.68
C ARG A 63 5.42 -6.45 -3.36
N LEU A 64 4.79 -5.34 -2.97
CA LEU A 64 5.10 -4.02 -3.51
C LEU A 64 6.49 -3.54 -3.09
N ILE A 65 6.88 -3.72 -1.83
CA ILE A 65 8.24 -3.42 -1.35
C ILE A 65 9.26 -4.26 -2.11
N THR A 66 9.02 -5.57 -2.27
CA THR A 66 9.91 -6.46 -3.03
C THR A 66 10.06 -5.99 -4.47
N TYR A 67 8.97 -5.56 -5.10
CA TYR A 67 8.97 -5.04 -6.46
C TYR A 67 9.89 -3.82 -6.63
N HIS A 68 9.86 -2.88 -5.69
CA HIS A 68 10.79 -1.73 -5.69
C HIS A 68 12.26 -2.14 -5.56
N LEU A 69 12.53 -3.22 -4.83
CA LEU A 69 13.90 -3.70 -4.63
C LEU A 69 14.42 -4.55 -5.80
N SER A 70 13.53 -5.23 -6.55
CA SER A 70 13.93 -6.13 -7.63
C SER A 70 14.36 -5.42 -8.91
N GLY A 71 14.03 -4.14 -9.11
CA GLY A 71 14.56 -3.33 -10.22
C GLY A 71 14.21 -3.78 -11.64
N GLU A 72 13.41 -4.83 -11.82
CA GLU A 72 13.19 -5.47 -13.10
C GLU A 72 11.74 -5.30 -13.60
N GLY A 73 11.58 -4.45 -14.61
CA GLY A 73 10.42 -4.45 -15.49
C GLY A 73 10.64 -3.51 -16.66
N ALA A 74 10.34 -3.98 -17.88
CA ALA A 74 10.51 -3.20 -19.11
C ALA A 74 9.53 -2.00 -19.24
N ASP A 75 8.48 -1.97 -18.41
CA ASP A 75 7.40 -0.97 -18.45
C ASP A 75 7.22 -0.27 -17.09
N VAL A 76 8.32 0.09 -16.42
CA VAL A 76 8.29 0.69 -15.09
C VAL A 76 8.65 2.17 -15.16
N VAL A 77 7.74 3.02 -14.65
CA VAL A 77 8.03 4.43 -14.43
C VAL A 77 8.77 4.55 -13.10
N SER A 78 9.92 5.19 -13.12
CA SER A 78 10.72 5.42 -11.92
C SER A 78 10.71 6.89 -11.54
N GLU A 79 10.35 7.17 -10.29
CA GLU A 79 10.30 8.51 -9.73
C GLU A 79 11.44 8.70 -8.73
N GLN A 80 12.14 9.82 -8.80
CA GLN A 80 13.23 10.14 -7.88
C GLN A 80 12.66 10.88 -6.67
N MET A 81 12.78 10.28 -5.48
CA MET A 81 12.45 10.89 -4.20
C MET A 81 13.75 11.15 -3.43
N GLY A 82 14.29 12.36 -3.61
CA GLY A 82 15.58 12.75 -3.05
C GLY A 82 16.72 11.88 -3.61
N SER A 83 17.40 11.15 -2.73
CA SER A 83 18.49 10.23 -3.10
C SER A 83 18.00 8.84 -3.50
N TYR A 84 16.70 8.56 -3.38
CA TYR A 84 16.11 7.24 -3.62
C TYR A 84 15.23 7.23 -4.87
N ARG A 85 15.04 6.04 -5.44
CA ARG A 85 14.24 5.86 -6.65
C ARG A 85 13.09 4.90 -6.38
N VAL A 86 11.86 5.27 -6.72
CA VAL A 86 10.64 4.50 -6.48
C VAL A 86 10.04 4.07 -7.82
N GLN A 87 9.40 2.89 -7.88
CA GLN A 87 8.96 2.24 -9.11
C GLN A 87 7.45 2.01 -9.18
N TYR A 88 6.84 2.35 -10.32
CA TYR A 88 5.42 2.16 -10.60
C TYR A 88 5.20 1.57 -11.99
N GLY A 89 4.02 1.02 -12.25
CA GLY A 89 3.63 0.64 -13.61
C GLY A 89 3.40 1.87 -14.51
N PRO A 90 3.07 1.66 -15.80
CA PRO A 90 3.04 2.69 -16.83
C PRO A 90 2.00 3.81 -16.59
N GLU A 91 0.99 3.57 -15.77
CA GLU A 91 -0.04 4.55 -15.39
C GLU A 91 0.21 5.20 -14.01
N GLY A 92 1.40 5.06 -13.43
CA GLY A 92 1.66 5.48 -12.05
C GLY A 92 0.97 4.58 -11.00
N ILE A 93 0.49 3.41 -11.43
CA ILE A 93 -0.14 2.39 -10.59
C ILE A 93 0.68 1.10 -10.72
N TYR A 94 0.87 0.37 -9.62
CA TYR A 94 1.54 -0.94 -9.67
C TYR A 94 0.82 -1.93 -10.62
N PRO A 95 1.57 -2.88 -11.22
CA PRO A 95 0.99 -3.96 -12.01
C PRO A 95 -0.17 -4.67 -11.29
N LYS A 96 -1.28 -4.91 -12.00
CA LYS A 96 -2.51 -5.50 -11.43
C LYS A 96 -2.27 -6.79 -10.65
N VAL A 97 -1.33 -7.62 -11.13
CA VAL A 97 -0.96 -8.90 -10.49
C VAL A 97 -0.48 -8.71 -9.05
N LEU A 98 0.25 -7.62 -8.76
CA LEU A 98 0.74 -7.28 -7.43
C LEU A 98 -0.38 -6.81 -6.50
N LEU A 99 -1.44 -6.24 -7.06
CA LEU A 99 -2.58 -5.69 -6.33
C LEU A 99 -3.63 -6.75 -5.96
N THR A 100 -3.46 -7.98 -6.44
CA THR A 100 -4.35 -9.11 -6.14
C THR A 100 -4.46 -9.32 -4.63
N GLY A 101 -5.67 -9.16 -4.08
CA GLY A 101 -5.95 -9.26 -2.64
C GLY A 101 -6.27 -7.92 -1.97
N LEU A 102 -6.10 -6.79 -2.67
CA LEU A 102 -6.67 -5.51 -2.24
C LEU A 102 -8.10 -5.39 -2.74
N SER A 103 -9.04 -5.19 -1.82
CA SER A 103 -10.40 -4.81 -2.18
C SER A 103 -10.44 -3.31 -2.43
N ARG A 104 -10.66 -2.90 -3.69
CA ARG A 104 -11.07 -1.53 -3.97
C ARG A 104 -12.44 -1.34 -3.33
N ARG A 105 -12.65 -0.30 -2.50
CA ARG A 105 -13.99 0.28 -2.47
C ARG A 105 -14.23 0.80 -3.88
N MET A 106 -15.10 0.14 -4.65
CA MET A 106 -15.87 0.88 -5.63
C MET A 106 -16.40 2.11 -4.87
N ARG A 107 -16.27 3.31 -5.42
CA ARG A 107 -16.93 4.51 -4.90
C ARG A 107 -18.45 4.28 -4.97
N THR A 108 -18.97 3.41 -4.12
CA THR A 108 -20.38 3.42 -3.77
C THR A 108 -20.52 4.69 -2.95
N PRO A 109 -21.31 5.68 -3.39
CA PRO A 109 -21.48 6.92 -2.63
C PRO A 109 -21.81 6.51 -1.21
N SER A 110 -21.02 6.98 -0.25
CA SER A 110 -21.27 6.69 1.16
C SER A 110 -22.70 7.14 1.40
N VAL A 111 -23.58 6.16 1.60
CA VAL A 111 -24.99 6.37 1.89
C VAL A 111 -25.02 6.98 3.29
N ARG A 112 -24.78 8.28 3.33
CA ARG A 112 -25.31 9.23 4.29
C ARG A 112 -26.83 9.31 4.04
N ILE A 113 -27.51 8.17 4.16
CA ILE A 113 -28.97 8.03 4.25
C ILE A 113 -29.26 7.09 5.42
N ARG A 114 -28.58 7.31 6.55
CA ARG A 114 -29.12 6.93 7.86
C ARG A 114 -29.93 8.12 8.34
N GLY A 115 -31.17 8.24 7.85
CA GLY A 115 -31.98 9.42 8.15
C GLY A 115 -33.34 9.57 7.47
N ARG A 116 -33.82 8.61 6.67
CA ARG A 116 -35.24 8.59 6.28
C ARG A 116 -35.86 7.27 6.69
N ARG A 117 -36.58 7.28 7.82
CA ARG A 117 -37.74 6.41 7.97
C ARG A 117 -38.67 6.72 6.78
N PRO A 118 -39.21 5.72 6.07
CA PRO A 118 -40.46 5.96 5.37
C PRO A 118 -41.51 6.13 6.47
N GLU A 119 -41.79 7.38 6.84
CA GLU A 119 -43.11 7.70 7.40
C GLU A 119 -44.15 7.42 6.32
N GLY A 120 -45.30 6.91 6.77
CA GLY A 120 -46.16 6.07 5.97
C GLY A 120 -46.82 6.74 4.77
N ARG A 121 -47.29 5.88 3.87
CA ARG A 121 -48.71 5.85 3.48
C ARG A 121 -49.07 4.49 2.94
#